data_AF-A0A1I2ZG80-F1
#
_entry.id   AF-A0A1I2ZG80-F1
#
_cell.length_a   1.000
_cell.length_b   1.000
_cell.length_c   1.000
_cell.angle_alpha   90.00
_cell.angle_beta   90.00
_cell.angle_gamma   90.00
#
_symmetry.space_group_name_H-M   'P 1'
#
loop_
_entity.id
_entity.type
_entity.pdbx_description
1 polymer ?
#
loop_
_entity_poly.entity_id
_entity_poly.type
_entity_poly.pdbx_seq_one_letter_code
_entity_poly.pdbx_strand_id
1 'polypeptide(L)'
;MSLPELLSGAAGDEEVVARVPLGGDDLLAVTPTRTLVYRADGLLSDETVEEYPHDAERIAVSTGRRKSKVVFGYGLDGEETLTVPSKRLDDVVHPVLAGVLSARGVTDPGESVARTFRFSELTLVVTDSRLVKHVGSAVWDEEFEEFPYADLTDLDFEEGTVATAVVLAHDGRSERFKAPNESARAVKESLVDAVCAFHGVESLEELRVAVANDADDDAAADDAPEGTTGTTDFGEGPDPLSASPAADAEAATEMESPFETDPDPDPAAVSEPTAETEADGSTEAGVSTGTDFDRGGTGSAGRHDEADGTIESAGATDVTDAGSAVGNDPLADEFGGDSADANGTGPDGTGNAAASSTPADSGDPAGPDGFEGSPFESAGVEDDDLAAEVAALRRTVEAQSAKIERQSELIERLIEELRQGR
;
A
#
# COMPACT_ATOMS: atom_id res chain seq x y z
N MET A 1 -21.51 -26.33 -7.51
CA MET A 1 -21.89 -26.58 -8.93
C MET A 1 -20.74 -27.30 -9.61
N SER A 2 -21.04 -28.24 -10.50
CA SER A 2 -20.03 -28.90 -11.34
C SER A 2 -19.40 -27.89 -12.31
N LEU A 3 -18.13 -28.08 -12.66
CA LEU A 3 -17.46 -27.29 -13.69
C LEU A 3 -18.08 -27.59 -15.07
N PRO A 4 -18.16 -26.61 -15.99
CA PRO A 4 -18.44 -26.87 -17.40
C PRO A 4 -17.48 -27.92 -17.98
N GLU A 5 -17.96 -28.76 -18.92
CA GLU A 5 -17.16 -29.86 -19.47
C GLU A 5 -15.87 -29.36 -20.12
N LEU A 6 -15.94 -28.28 -20.91
CA LEU A 6 -14.77 -27.70 -21.59
C LEU A 6 -13.73 -27.21 -20.58
N LEU A 7 -14.18 -26.55 -19.51
CA LEU A 7 -13.30 -26.09 -18.44
C LEU A 7 -12.69 -27.26 -17.65
N SER A 8 -13.46 -28.32 -17.38
CA SER A 8 -12.92 -29.52 -16.72
C SER A 8 -11.91 -30.26 -17.60
N GLY A 9 -12.14 -30.30 -18.91
CA GLY A 9 -11.18 -30.87 -19.87
C GLY A 9 -9.90 -30.05 -19.97
N ALA A 10 -10.01 -28.73 -19.96
CA ALA A 10 -8.86 -27.82 -19.96
C ALA A 10 -8.03 -27.95 -18.67
N ALA A 11 -8.68 -28.01 -17.50
CA ALA A 11 -8.00 -28.25 -16.22
C ALA A 11 -7.27 -29.61 -16.18
N GLY A 12 -7.79 -30.61 -16.89
CA GLY A 12 -7.19 -31.94 -16.94
C GLY A 12 -7.22 -32.61 -15.56
N ASP A 13 -6.04 -33.03 -15.08
CA ASP A 13 -5.88 -33.66 -13.77
C ASP A 13 -5.60 -32.64 -12.63
N GLU A 14 -5.47 -31.36 -12.95
CA GLU A 14 -5.17 -30.32 -11.97
C GLU A 14 -6.42 -29.95 -11.16
N GLU A 15 -6.23 -29.80 -9.84
CA GLU A 15 -7.29 -29.31 -8.96
C GLU A 15 -7.51 -27.81 -9.14
N VAL A 16 -8.77 -27.40 -9.27
CA VAL A 16 -9.14 -25.99 -9.33
C VAL A 16 -9.11 -25.40 -7.92
N VAL A 17 -8.10 -24.58 -7.64
CA VAL A 17 -7.88 -23.94 -6.34
C VAL A 17 -8.80 -22.75 -6.09
N ALA A 18 -9.18 -22.02 -7.14
CA ALA A 18 -10.07 -20.88 -7.03
C ALA A 18 -11.02 -20.77 -8.23
N ARG A 19 -12.19 -20.18 -7.99
CA ARG A 19 -13.21 -19.92 -9.03
C ARG A 19 -13.80 -18.53 -8.84
N VAL A 20 -13.78 -17.73 -9.90
CA VAL A 20 -14.26 -16.34 -9.89
C VAL A 20 -15.29 -16.14 -10.99
N PRO A 21 -16.56 -15.85 -10.66
CA PRO A 21 -17.58 -15.59 -11.66
C PRO A 21 -17.34 -14.22 -12.31
N LEU A 22 -17.12 -14.20 -13.62
CA LEU A 22 -16.89 -12.97 -14.39
C LEU A 22 -18.20 -12.30 -14.83
N GLY A 23 -19.34 -12.96 -14.65
CA GLY A 23 -20.68 -12.43 -14.94
C GLY A 23 -21.34 -13.14 -16.12
N GLY A 24 -22.67 -13.22 -16.08
CA GLY A 24 -23.37 -14.21 -16.90
C GLY A 24 -22.93 -15.62 -16.48
N ASP A 25 -22.58 -16.44 -17.47
CA ASP A 25 -22.06 -17.79 -17.28
C ASP A 25 -20.52 -17.88 -17.44
N ASP A 26 -19.83 -16.74 -17.61
CA ASP A 26 -18.38 -16.67 -17.70
C ASP A 26 -17.73 -16.95 -16.34
N LEU A 27 -16.64 -17.74 -16.35
CA LEU A 27 -15.96 -18.19 -15.14
C LEU A 27 -14.44 -18.16 -15.34
N LEU A 28 -13.73 -17.64 -14.35
CA LEU A 28 -12.29 -17.84 -14.23
C LEU A 28 -12.02 -18.94 -13.21
N ALA A 29 -11.13 -19.87 -13.55
CA ALA A 29 -10.65 -20.91 -12.67
C ALA A 29 -9.13 -20.84 -12.59
N VAL A 30 -8.59 -20.96 -11.38
CA VAL A 30 -7.15 -21.00 -11.15
C VAL A 30 -6.78 -22.42 -10.78
N THR A 31 -5.73 -22.94 -11.41
CA THR A 31 -5.08 -24.23 -11.11
C THR A 31 -3.66 -23.95 -10.61
N PRO A 32 -2.91 -24.93 -10.09
CA PRO A 32 -1.55 -24.70 -9.66
C PRO A 32 -0.66 -24.11 -10.75
N THR A 33 -0.78 -24.56 -12.00
CA THR A 33 0.15 -24.16 -13.07
C THR A 33 -0.36 -23.08 -14.02
N ARG A 34 -1.67 -22.80 -14.02
CA ARG A 34 -2.30 -21.87 -14.97
C ARG A 34 -3.65 -21.33 -14.52
N THR A 35 -4.02 -20.21 -15.12
CA THR A 35 -5.35 -19.61 -15.03
C THR A 35 -6.13 -19.94 -16.30
N LEU A 36 -7.36 -20.44 -16.12
CA LEU A 36 -8.27 -20.83 -17.19
C LEU A 36 -9.47 -19.88 -17.19
N VAL A 37 -9.82 -19.36 -18.37
CA VAL A 37 -10.93 -18.40 -18.53
C VAL A 37 -11.96 -18.98 -19.46
N TYR A 38 -13.05 -19.43 -18.86
CA TYR A 38 -14.22 -19.95 -19.55
C TYR A 38 -15.13 -18.81 -19.99
N ARG A 39 -15.41 -18.75 -21.29
CA ARG A 39 -16.44 -17.89 -21.89
C ARG A 39 -17.58 -18.76 -22.36
N ALA A 40 -18.77 -18.48 -21.84
CA ALA A 40 -19.95 -19.23 -22.22
C ALA A 40 -20.37 -18.93 -23.65
N ASP A 41 -21.08 -19.88 -24.26
CA ASP A 41 -21.70 -19.69 -25.57
C ASP A 41 -22.63 -18.46 -25.57
N GLY A 42 -22.43 -17.60 -26.55
CA GLY A 42 -23.17 -16.37 -26.75
C GLY A 42 -23.83 -16.35 -28.12
N LEU A 43 -24.70 -15.36 -28.35
CA LEU A 43 -25.43 -15.22 -29.63
C LEU A 43 -24.53 -15.16 -30.88
N LEU A 44 -23.25 -14.83 -30.72
CA LEU A 44 -22.28 -14.59 -31.78
C LEU A 44 -20.92 -15.26 -31.54
N SER A 45 -20.76 -15.98 -30.43
CA SER A 45 -19.47 -16.51 -29.98
C SER A 45 -19.69 -17.89 -29.40
N ASP A 46 -18.97 -18.88 -29.92
CA ASP A 46 -19.01 -20.23 -29.36
C ASP A 46 -18.37 -20.27 -27.95
N GLU A 47 -18.63 -21.34 -27.21
CA GLU A 47 -17.98 -21.64 -25.93
C GLU A 47 -16.46 -21.76 -26.10
N THR A 48 -15.68 -21.04 -25.30
CA THR A 48 -14.21 -21.08 -25.35
C THR A 48 -13.58 -21.15 -23.96
N VAL A 49 -12.37 -21.70 -23.91
CA VAL A 49 -11.46 -21.59 -22.76
C VAL A 49 -10.13 -21.02 -23.23
N GLU A 50 -9.71 -19.95 -22.59
CA GLU A 50 -8.37 -19.36 -22.73
C GLU A 50 -7.50 -19.81 -21.56
N GLU A 51 -6.21 -20.06 -21.79
CA GLU A 51 -5.28 -20.52 -20.78
C GLU A 51 -4.12 -19.53 -20.64
N TYR A 52 -3.74 -19.23 -19.40
CA TYR A 52 -2.66 -18.31 -19.05
C TYR A 52 -1.72 -19.01 -18.06
N PRO A 53 -0.54 -19.48 -18.50
CA PRO A 53 0.45 -20.09 -17.63
C PRO A 53 0.88 -19.20 -16.44
N HIS A 54 1.21 -19.81 -15.31
CA HIS A 54 1.66 -19.12 -14.09
C HIS A 54 3.19 -18.91 -14.01
N ASP A 55 3.94 -19.30 -15.04
CA ASP A 55 5.38 -19.04 -15.14
C ASP A 55 5.72 -17.60 -15.57
N ALA A 56 4.71 -16.72 -15.66
CA ALA A 56 4.90 -15.29 -15.88
C ALA A 56 5.98 -14.70 -14.95
N GLU A 57 6.84 -13.87 -15.52
CA GLU A 57 7.89 -13.09 -14.84
C GLU A 57 7.36 -11.74 -14.34
N ARG A 58 6.23 -11.28 -14.88
CA ARG A 58 5.61 -10.01 -14.52
C ARG A 58 4.10 -10.07 -14.65
N ILE A 59 3.39 -9.50 -13.68
CA ILE A 59 1.94 -9.29 -13.74
C ILE A 59 1.66 -7.79 -13.66
N ALA A 60 1.04 -7.22 -14.68
CA ALA A 60 0.61 -5.84 -14.70
C ALA A 60 -0.91 -5.73 -14.81
N VAL A 61 -1.46 -4.64 -14.26
CA VAL A 61 -2.91 -4.41 -14.28
C VAL A 61 -3.21 -3.01 -14.75
N SER A 62 -4.14 -2.89 -15.70
CA SER A 62 -4.67 -1.60 -16.13
C SER A 62 -6.18 -1.56 -15.89
N THR A 63 -6.63 -0.61 -15.09
CA THR A 63 -8.05 -0.40 -14.78
C THR A 63 -8.72 0.46 -15.85
N GLY A 64 -9.80 -0.05 -16.44
CA GLY A 64 -10.70 0.75 -17.28
C GLY A 64 -12.06 0.94 -16.62
N ARG A 65 -12.92 1.80 -17.20
CA ARG A 65 -14.25 2.10 -16.63
C ARG A 65 -15.18 0.88 -16.56
N ARG A 66 -15.07 -0.06 -17.50
CA ARG A 66 -15.98 -1.22 -17.62
C ARG A 66 -15.23 -2.55 -17.63
N LYS A 67 -14.11 -2.57 -18.33
CA LYS A 67 -13.21 -3.71 -18.44
C LYS A 67 -11.84 -3.27 -17.96
N SER A 68 -11.17 -4.17 -17.25
CA SER A 68 -9.78 -4.04 -16.83
C SER A 68 -8.98 -5.15 -17.49
N LYS A 69 -7.67 -4.94 -17.57
CA LYS A 69 -6.75 -5.90 -18.17
C LYS A 69 -5.76 -6.37 -17.11
N VAL A 70 -5.51 -7.67 -17.10
CA VAL A 70 -4.38 -8.30 -16.42
C VAL A 70 -3.43 -8.75 -17.53
N VAL A 71 -2.19 -8.29 -17.48
CA VAL A 71 -1.16 -8.59 -18.48
C VAL A 71 -0.12 -9.49 -17.83
N PHE A 72 0.08 -10.66 -18.43
CA PHE A 72 1.07 -11.65 -18.05
C PHE A 72 2.29 -11.45 -18.97
N GLY A 73 3.42 -11.07 -18.39
CA GLY A 73 4.69 -10.97 -19.11
C GLY A 73 5.54 -12.21 -18.87
N TYR A 74 5.92 -12.89 -19.94
CA TYR A 74 6.76 -14.09 -19.94
C TYR A 74 8.17 -13.78 -20.46
N GLY A 75 8.67 -12.58 -20.16
CA GLY A 75 9.99 -12.13 -20.59
C GLY A 75 10.16 -12.14 -22.12
N LEU A 76 11.03 -13.02 -22.61
CA LEU A 76 11.33 -13.16 -24.03
C LEU A 76 10.23 -13.86 -24.83
N ASP A 77 9.33 -14.59 -24.17
CA ASP A 77 8.23 -15.32 -24.81
C ASP A 77 7.02 -14.41 -25.10
N GLY A 78 7.08 -13.15 -24.67
CA GLY A 78 6.10 -12.12 -24.97
C GLY A 78 5.14 -11.86 -23.81
N GLU A 79 3.98 -11.29 -24.14
CA GLU A 79 2.97 -10.93 -23.16
C GLU A 79 1.59 -11.42 -23.61
N GLU A 80 0.78 -11.87 -22.66
CA GLU A 80 -0.62 -12.22 -22.87
C GLU A 80 -1.53 -11.33 -22.04
N THR A 81 -2.71 -11.01 -22.57
CA THR A 81 -3.65 -10.10 -21.89
C THR A 81 -4.98 -10.79 -21.63
N LEU A 82 -5.33 -10.87 -20.35
CA LEU A 82 -6.64 -11.26 -19.87
C LEU A 82 -7.50 -10.02 -19.64
N THR A 83 -8.68 -9.98 -20.25
CA THR A 83 -9.67 -8.91 -20.02
C THR A 83 -10.81 -9.38 -19.10
N VAL A 84 -11.05 -8.63 -18.02
CA VAL A 84 -12.09 -8.93 -17.02
C VAL A 84 -13.00 -7.71 -16.79
N PRO A 85 -14.25 -7.89 -16.33
CA PRO A 85 -15.05 -6.76 -15.87
C PRO A 85 -14.30 -6.05 -14.73
N SER A 86 -14.27 -4.71 -14.75
CA SER A 86 -13.48 -3.96 -13.76
C SER A 86 -13.89 -4.21 -12.31
N LYS A 87 -15.18 -4.52 -12.08
CA LYS A 87 -15.70 -4.87 -10.75
C LYS A 87 -15.20 -6.21 -10.21
N ARG A 88 -14.62 -7.06 -11.06
CA ARG A 88 -14.07 -8.38 -10.73
C ARG A 88 -12.55 -8.40 -10.73
N LEU A 89 -11.91 -7.26 -10.96
CA LEU A 89 -10.47 -7.21 -11.11
C LEU A 89 -9.76 -7.70 -9.84
N ASP A 90 -10.11 -7.14 -8.68
CA ASP A 90 -9.45 -7.53 -7.43
C ASP A 90 -9.79 -8.98 -7.03
N ASP A 91 -11.03 -9.44 -7.30
CA ASP A 91 -11.45 -10.84 -7.13
C ASP A 91 -10.62 -11.81 -8.00
N VAL A 92 -10.14 -11.36 -9.17
CA VAL A 92 -9.35 -12.15 -10.12
C VAL A 92 -7.85 -12.09 -9.81
N VAL A 93 -7.33 -10.89 -9.52
CA VAL A 93 -5.89 -10.67 -9.31
C VAL A 93 -5.39 -11.47 -8.11
N HIS A 94 -6.18 -11.56 -7.04
CA HIS A 94 -5.79 -12.30 -5.84
C HIS A 94 -5.45 -13.78 -6.11
N PRO A 95 -6.36 -14.62 -6.63
CA PRO A 95 -6.04 -16.03 -6.88
C PRO A 95 -5.05 -16.23 -8.03
N VAL A 96 -5.06 -15.37 -9.05
CA VAL A 96 -4.05 -15.41 -10.13
C VAL A 96 -2.65 -15.19 -9.55
N LEU A 97 -2.48 -14.15 -8.72
CA LEU A 97 -1.19 -13.84 -8.11
C LEU A 97 -0.75 -14.97 -7.17
N ALA A 98 -1.66 -15.56 -6.40
CA ALA A 98 -1.35 -16.73 -5.57
C ALA A 98 -0.82 -17.90 -6.40
N GLY A 99 -1.43 -18.18 -7.56
CA GLY A 99 -0.96 -19.19 -8.50
C GLY A 99 0.43 -18.88 -9.06
N VAL A 100 0.67 -17.64 -9.47
CA VAL A 100 1.99 -17.19 -9.98
C VAL A 100 3.07 -17.30 -8.91
N LEU A 101 2.83 -16.80 -7.70
CA LEU A 101 3.80 -16.88 -6.60
C LEU A 101 4.17 -18.33 -6.27
N SER A 102 3.19 -19.24 -6.28
CA SER A 102 3.44 -20.67 -6.05
C SER A 102 4.23 -21.31 -7.20
N ALA A 103 3.85 -21.04 -8.45
CA ALA A 103 4.55 -21.59 -9.62
C ALA A 103 6.00 -21.09 -9.74
N ARG A 104 6.24 -19.84 -9.31
CA ARG A 104 7.57 -19.21 -9.30
C ARG A 104 8.41 -19.57 -8.07
N GLY A 105 7.85 -20.32 -7.12
CA GLY A 105 8.54 -20.75 -5.91
C GLY A 105 8.78 -19.64 -4.89
N VAL A 106 7.99 -18.56 -4.93
CA VAL A 106 8.01 -17.48 -3.93
C VAL A 106 7.31 -17.93 -2.65
N THR A 107 6.25 -18.73 -2.77
CA THR A 107 5.58 -19.39 -1.65
C THR A 107 5.93 -20.87 -1.63
N ASP A 108 6.06 -21.44 -0.45
CA ASP A 108 6.34 -22.86 -0.27
C ASP A 108 5.17 -23.74 -0.76
N PRO A 109 5.42 -25.01 -1.13
CA PRO A 109 4.35 -25.92 -1.50
C PRO A 109 3.32 -26.09 -0.38
N GLY A 110 2.06 -25.72 -0.65
CA GLY A 110 0.96 -25.81 0.30
C GLY A 110 0.77 -24.57 1.18
N GLU A 111 1.64 -23.57 1.07
CA GLU A 111 1.44 -22.25 1.65
C GLU A 111 0.28 -21.54 0.93
N SER A 112 -0.68 -21.00 1.68
CA SER A 112 -1.82 -20.31 1.12
C SER A 112 -1.68 -18.79 1.22
N VAL A 113 -2.28 -18.09 0.25
CA VAL A 113 -2.33 -16.62 0.25
C VAL A 113 -3.61 -16.18 0.95
N ALA A 114 -3.49 -15.62 2.14
CA ALA A 114 -4.61 -15.13 2.94
C ALA A 114 -5.24 -13.86 2.36
N ARG A 115 -4.41 -12.89 1.93
CA ARG A 115 -4.91 -11.64 1.33
C ARG A 115 -3.88 -10.94 0.47
N THR A 116 -4.35 -10.29 -0.59
CA THR A 116 -3.54 -9.41 -1.45
C THR A 116 -4.04 -7.98 -1.32
N PHE A 117 -3.13 -7.04 -1.09
CA PHE A 117 -3.39 -5.61 -1.13
C PHE A 117 -2.59 -4.98 -2.26
N ARG A 118 -3.22 -4.06 -2.98
CA ARG A 118 -2.59 -3.31 -4.06
C ARG A 118 -2.84 -1.83 -3.85
N PHE A 119 -1.76 -1.12 -3.60
CA PHE A 119 -1.67 0.33 -3.58
C PHE A 119 -0.90 0.77 -4.81
N SER A 120 -0.99 2.04 -5.20
CA SER A 120 -0.46 2.60 -6.46
C SER A 120 0.78 1.88 -7.00
N GLU A 121 1.87 1.85 -6.22
CA GLU A 121 3.11 1.16 -6.58
C GLU A 121 3.50 0.08 -5.55
N LEU A 122 2.65 -0.27 -4.60
CA LEU A 122 2.99 -1.21 -3.53
C LEU A 122 1.98 -2.34 -3.51
N THR A 123 2.45 -3.56 -3.75
CA THR A 123 1.66 -4.79 -3.56
C THR A 123 2.13 -5.50 -2.31
N LEU A 124 1.19 -5.85 -1.44
CA LEU A 124 1.45 -6.68 -0.26
C LEU A 124 0.68 -7.98 -0.39
N VAL A 125 1.35 -9.10 -0.19
CA VAL A 125 0.74 -10.43 -0.18
C VAL A 125 0.97 -11.06 1.18
N VAL A 126 -0.11 -11.15 1.95
CA VAL A 126 -0.14 -11.81 3.25
C VAL A 126 -0.43 -13.29 3.00
N THR A 127 0.49 -14.14 3.42
CA THR A 127 0.36 -15.59 3.32
C THR A 127 0.25 -16.19 4.71
N ASP A 128 0.21 -17.52 4.81
CA ASP A 128 0.21 -18.20 6.10
C ASP A 128 1.58 -18.19 6.79
N SER A 129 2.69 -17.97 6.05
CA SER A 129 4.05 -18.12 6.59
C SER A 129 4.97 -16.92 6.36
N ARG A 130 4.63 -15.99 5.48
CA ARG A 130 5.41 -14.79 5.19
C ARG A 130 4.58 -13.61 4.68
N LEU A 131 5.14 -12.41 4.76
CA LEU A 131 4.67 -11.25 4.02
C LEU A 131 5.56 -11.06 2.79
N VAL A 132 4.97 -11.01 1.60
CA VAL A 132 5.69 -10.60 0.38
C VAL A 132 5.34 -9.16 0.06
N LYS A 133 6.36 -8.33 -0.16
CA LYS A 133 6.26 -6.92 -0.51
C LYS A 133 6.86 -6.73 -1.89
N HIS A 134 6.09 -6.15 -2.80
CA HIS A 134 6.56 -5.76 -4.12
C HIS A 134 6.34 -4.26 -4.30
N VAL A 135 7.36 -3.57 -4.84
CA VAL A 135 7.29 -2.13 -5.09
C VAL A 135 7.55 -1.85 -6.57
N GLY A 136 6.51 -1.45 -7.29
CA GLY A 136 6.61 -1.07 -8.68
C GLY A 136 5.26 -0.79 -9.33
N SER A 137 5.30 -0.39 -10.60
CA SER A 137 4.09 -0.17 -11.42
C SER A 137 3.38 -1.48 -11.79
N ALA A 138 4.11 -2.60 -11.78
CA ALA A 138 3.55 -3.92 -11.90
C ALA A 138 2.86 -4.32 -10.59
N VAL A 139 1.89 -5.23 -10.68
CA VAL A 139 1.36 -5.87 -9.47
C VAL A 139 2.40 -6.81 -8.87
N TRP A 140 3.21 -7.43 -9.72
CA TRP A 140 4.30 -8.30 -9.31
C TRP A 140 5.33 -8.42 -10.43
N ASP A 141 6.59 -8.58 -10.06
CA ASP A 141 7.70 -9.04 -10.88
C ASP A 141 8.75 -9.73 -9.98
N GLU A 142 9.91 -10.09 -10.53
CA GLU A 142 10.99 -10.78 -9.81
C GLU A 142 11.68 -9.92 -8.73
N GLU A 143 11.41 -8.61 -8.66
CA GLU A 143 12.00 -7.69 -7.68
C GLU A 143 11.05 -7.52 -6.48
N PHE A 144 11.14 -8.43 -5.52
CA PHE A 144 10.31 -8.41 -4.31
C PHE A 144 11.13 -8.69 -3.04
N GLU A 145 10.55 -8.32 -1.90
CA GLU A 145 11.09 -8.57 -0.56
C GLU A 145 10.17 -9.56 0.18
N GLU A 146 10.76 -10.53 0.85
CA GLU A 146 10.04 -11.51 1.68
C GLU A 146 10.38 -11.28 3.15
N PHE A 147 9.35 -11.38 4.00
CA PHE A 147 9.47 -11.32 5.45
C PHE A 147 8.84 -12.58 6.04
N PRO A 148 9.61 -13.67 6.21
CA PRO A 148 9.14 -14.88 6.87
C PRO A 148 8.68 -14.57 8.29
N TYR A 149 7.53 -15.11 8.70
CA TYR A 149 6.98 -14.87 10.03
C TYR A 149 7.83 -15.50 11.14
N ALA A 150 8.55 -16.58 10.84
CA ALA A 150 9.50 -17.21 11.75
C ALA A 150 10.56 -16.24 12.28
N ASP A 151 10.95 -15.28 11.45
CA ASP A 151 12.01 -14.34 11.77
C ASP A 151 11.46 -12.99 12.24
N LEU A 152 10.14 -12.84 12.36
CA LEU A 152 9.50 -11.63 12.87
C LEU A 152 9.51 -11.62 14.40
N THR A 153 10.12 -10.59 14.96
CA THR A 153 10.22 -10.40 16.41
C THR A 153 9.19 -9.41 16.94
N ASP A 154 8.75 -8.46 16.11
CA ASP A 154 7.76 -7.45 16.47
C ASP A 154 7.00 -6.95 15.23
N LEU A 155 5.76 -6.51 15.45
CA LEU A 155 4.89 -5.87 14.47
C LEU A 155 4.18 -4.70 15.12
N ASP A 156 4.35 -3.50 14.56
CA ASP A 156 3.71 -2.28 15.06
C ASP A 156 3.06 -1.47 13.93
N PHE A 157 2.17 -0.56 14.30
CA PHE A 157 1.37 0.25 13.38
C PHE A 157 1.31 1.70 13.88
N GLU A 158 1.99 2.59 13.19
CA GLU A 158 1.99 4.02 13.48
C GLU A 158 0.95 4.74 12.63
N GLU A 159 -0.17 5.16 13.24
CA GLU A 159 -1.22 5.89 12.56
C GLU A 159 -0.76 7.31 12.20
N GLY A 160 -0.77 7.64 10.91
CA GLY A 160 -0.47 8.96 10.39
C GLY A 160 -1.69 9.62 9.73
N THR A 161 -1.59 10.93 9.50
CA THR A 161 -2.68 11.72 8.88
C THR A 161 -3.08 11.22 7.49
N VAL A 162 -2.11 10.76 6.70
CA VAL A 162 -2.32 10.35 5.29
C VAL A 162 -2.28 8.84 5.13
N ALA A 163 -1.37 8.18 5.85
CA ALA A 163 -1.13 6.76 5.77
C ALA A 163 -0.67 6.24 7.12
N THR A 164 -0.97 4.97 7.39
CA THR A 164 -0.47 4.23 8.54
C THR A 164 0.85 3.57 8.15
N ALA A 165 1.89 3.75 8.95
CA ALA A 165 3.14 3.04 8.76
C ALA A 165 3.05 1.67 9.44
N VAL A 166 3.33 0.61 8.69
CA VAL A 166 3.51 -0.73 9.23
C VAL A 166 5.01 -0.91 9.50
N VAL A 167 5.36 -1.31 10.71
CA VAL A 167 6.74 -1.50 11.15
C VAL A 167 6.93 -2.97 11.51
N LEU A 168 7.82 -3.66 10.80
CA LEU A 168 8.16 -5.06 11.04
C LEU A 168 9.58 -5.13 11.58
N ALA A 169 9.76 -5.77 12.74
CA ALA A 169 11.09 -6.11 13.23
C ALA A 169 11.44 -7.54 12.83
N HIS A 170 12.55 -7.69 12.11
CA HIS A 170 13.00 -8.93 11.47
C HIS A 170 14.53 -8.99 11.47
N ASP A 171 15.13 -10.10 11.91
CA ASP A 171 16.59 -10.30 11.94
C ASP A 171 17.37 -9.15 12.59
N GLY A 172 16.82 -8.57 13.66
CA GLY A 172 17.42 -7.43 14.35
C GLY A 172 17.40 -6.11 13.55
N ARG A 173 16.66 -6.06 12.45
CA ARG A 173 16.40 -4.86 11.63
C ARG A 173 14.93 -4.49 11.69
N SER A 174 14.61 -3.24 11.39
CA SER A 174 13.24 -2.79 11.26
C SER A 174 12.97 -2.36 9.82
N GLU A 175 11.92 -2.94 9.24
CA GLU A 175 11.39 -2.54 7.95
C GLU A 175 10.13 -1.71 8.14
N ARG A 176 9.95 -0.66 7.33
CA ARG A 176 8.79 0.23 7.42
C ARG A 176 8.23 0.55 6.05
N PHE A 177 6.93 0.32 5.87
CA PHE A 177 6.20 0.74 4.67
C PHE A 177 4.87 1.41 5.03
N LYS A 178 4.27 2.09 4.05
CA LYS A 178 3.02 2.87 4.25
C LYS A 178 1.83 2.17 3.62
N ALA A 179 0.76 2.02 4.40
CA ALA A 179 -0.55 1.61 3.92
C ALA A 179 -1.50 2.84 3.92
N PRO A 180 -2.22 3.12 2.82
CA PRO A 180 -3.27 4.13 2.79
C PRO A 180 -4.29 3.92 3.91
N ASN A 181 -4.73 4.99 4.55
CA ASN A 181 -5.60 4.90 5.74
C ASN A 181 -6.94 4.16 5.47
N GLU A 182 -7.46 4.20 4.24
CA GLU A 182 -8.65 3.44 3.84
C GLU A 182 -8.48 1.92 3.94
N SER A 183 -7.25 1.44 3.72
CA SER A 183 -6.91 0.01 3.73
C SER A 183 -6.12 -0.41 4.97
N ALA A 184 -5.55 0.54 5.72
CA ALA A 184 -4.68 0.28 6.87
C ALA A 184 -5.32 -0.66 7.90
N ARG A 185 -6.62 -0.49 8.18
CA ARG A 185 -7.35 -1.40 9.08
C ARG A 185 -7.35 -2.84 8.57
N ALA A 186 -7.64 -3.04 7.28
CA ALA A 186 -7.67 -4.35 6.68
C ALA A 186 -6.28 -4.99 6.63
N VAL A 187 -5.24 -4.20 6.33
CA VAL A 187 -3.83 -4.64 6.38
C VAL A 187 -3.45 -5.08 7.78
N LYS A 188 -3.73 -4.25 8.79
CA LYS A 188 -3.47 -4.55 10.20
C LYS A 188 -4.14 -5.85 10.64
N GLU A 189 -5.44 -5.98 10.39
CA GLU A 189 -6.19 -7.19 10.75
C GLU A 189 -5.61 -8.44 10.09
N SER A 190 -5.28 -8.37 8.80
CA SER A 190 -4.79 -9.55 8.07
C SER A 190 -3.38 -9.96 8.50
N LEU A 191 -2.50 -8.98 8.75
CA LEU A 191 -1.14 -9.26 9.22
C LEU A 191 -1.14 -9.78 10.65
N VAL A 192 -1.92 -9.17 11.56
CA VAL A 192 -2.01 -9.63 12.94
C VAL A 192 -2.58 -11.05 12.99
N ASP A 193 -3.66 -11.32 12.26
CA ASP A 193 -4.27 -12.66 12.20
C ASP A 193 -3.28 -13.71 11.67
N ALA A 194 -2.61 -13.41 10.55
CA ALA A 194 -1.65 -14.34 9.94
C ALA A 194 -0.41 -14.59 10.82
N VAL A 195 0.17 -13.55 11.42
CA VAL A 195 1.34 -13.67 12.30
C VAL A 195 0.98 -14.42 13.58
N CYS A 196 -0.15 -14.07 14.22
CA CYS A 196 -0.62 -14.76 15.41
C CYS A 196 -0.93 -16.24 15.13
N ALA A 197 -1.59 -16.54 13.99
CA ALA A 197 -1.89 -17.91 13.59
C ALA A 197 -0.61 -18.73 13.32
N PHE A 198 0.40 -18.15 12.67
CA PHE A 198 1.68 -18.81 12.41
C PHE A 198 2.43 -19.17 13.69
N HIS A 199 2.50 -18.23 14.64
CA HIS A 199 3.18 -18.43 15.93
C HIS A 199 2.33 -19.19 16.96
N GLY A 200 1.05 -19.42 16.68
CA GLY A 200 0.12 -20.08 17.60
C GLY A 200 -0.19 -19.26 18.86
N VAL A 201 -0.15 -17.94 18.76
CA VAL A 201 -0.43 -16.98 19.85
C VAL A 201 -1.75 -16.25 19.62
N GLU A 202 -2.36 -15.67 20.67
CA GLU A 202 -3.63 -14.95 20.56
C GLU A 202 -3.42 -13.43 20.36
N SER A 203 -2.19 -12.93 20.58
CA SER A 203 -1.88 -11.50 20.44
C SER A 203 -0.41 -11.20 20.15
N LEU A 204 -0.14 -9.98 19.67
CA LEU A 204 1.23 -9.48 19.45
C LEU A 204 2.03 -9.30 20.75
N GLU A 205 1.37 -9.11 21.89
CA GLU A 205 2.07 -9.05 23.17
C GLU A 205 2.62 -10.43 23.56
N GLU A 206 1.83 -11.49 23.34
CA GLU A 206 2.28 -12.87 23.53
C GLU A 206 3.42 -13.24 22.56
N LEU A 207 3.36 -12.78 21.32
CA LEU A 207 4.46 -12.92 20.36
C LEU A 207 5.78 -12.36 20.92
N ARG A 208 5.77 -11.11 21.42
CA ARG A 208 6.96 -10.47 21.99
C ARG A 208 7.50 -11.24 23.19
N VAL A 209 6.63 -11.79 24.02
CA VAL A 209 7.01 -12.62 25.17
C VAL A 209 7.63 -13.94 24.71
N ALA A 210 7.03 -14.61 23.72
CA ALA A 210 7.55 -15.85 23.17
C ALA A 210 8.96 -15.66 22.59
N VAL A 211 9.15 -14.64 21.75
CA VAL A 211 10.44 -14.29 21.14
C VAL A 211 11.50 -13.92 22.19
N ALA A 212 11.12 -13.20 23.25
CA ALA A 212 12.04 -12.87 24.34
C ALA A 212 12.50 -14.11 25.11
N ASN A 213 11.61 -15.08 25.35
CA ASN A 213 11.97 -16.33 26.03
C ASN A 213 12.91 -17.19 25.17
N ASP A 214 12.67 -17.26 23.85
CA ASP A 214 13.53 -18.01 22.94
C ASP A 214 14.95 -17.41 22.89
N ALA A 215 15.07 -16.07 22.89
CA ALA A 215 16.36 -15.39 22.96
C ALA A 215 17.12 -15.65 24.27
N ASP A 216 16.41 -15.74 25.40
CA ASP A 216 17.00 -16.08 26.70
C ASP A 216 17.46 -17.55 26.74
N ASP A 217 16.74 -18.48 26.10
CA ASP A 217 17.11 -19.89 25.99
C ASP A 217 18.34 -20.11 25.09
N ASP A 218 18.45 -19.39 23.96
CA ASP A 218 19.64 -19.41 23.10
C ASP A 218 20.87 -18.82 23.82
N ALA A 219 20.70 -17.73 24.58
CA ALA A 219 21.77 -17.16 25.40
C ALA A 219 22.24 -18.12 26.52
N ALA A 220 21.33 -18.92 27.08
CA ALA A 220 21.67 -19.93 28.09
C ALA A 220 22.37 -21.17 27.49
N ALA A 221 22.24 -21.42 26.19
CA ALA A 221 22.93 -22.52 25.50
C ALA A 221 24.40 -22.21 25.18
N ASP A 222 24.78 -20.93 25.04
CA ASP A 222 26.16 -20.48 24.81
C ASP A 222 26.97 -20.34 26.12
N ASP A 223 26.31 -20.38 27.28
CA ASP A 223 26.93 -20.40 28.62
C ASP A 223 27.10 -21.82 29.19
N ALA A 224 27.31 -22.81 28.30
CA ALA A 224 27.84 -24.09 28.73
C ALA A 224 29.32 -23.89 29.10
N PRO A 225 29.74 -24.14 30.36
CA PRO A 225 31.14 -24.01 30.72
C PRO A 225 31.92 -25.11 29.99
N GLU A 226 32.65 -24.73 28.94
CA GLU A 226 33.66 -25.60 28.35
C GLU A 226 34.73 -25.88 29.40
N GLY A 227 34.53 -27.01 30.08
CA GLY A 227 35.48 -27.60 30.97
C GLY A 227 36.74 -28.02 30.22
N THR A 228 37.76 -27.19 30.36
CA THR A 228 39.12 -27.54 30.78
C THR A 228 40.27 -27.55 29.74
N THR A 229 41.30 -26.80 30.13
CA THR A 229 42.76 -26.97 29.91
C THR A 229 43.42 -26.25 28.73
N GLY A 230 44.02 -25.09 29.05
CA GLY A 230 45.00 -24.42 28.21
C GLY A 230 45.66 -23.26 28.96
N THR A 231 46.62 -23.58 29.82
CA THR A 231 47.40 -22.62 30.61
C THR A 231 48.29 -21.75 29.73
N THR A 232 47.97 -20.45 29.64
CA THR A 232 48.91 -19.33 29.45
C THR A 232 48.23 -18.10 30.05
N ASP A 233 48.34 -17.88 31.36
CA ASP A 233 49.41 -17.07 31.98
C ASP A 233 49.80 -15.84 31.14
N PHE A 234 48.90 -14.87 31.09
CA PHE A 234 49.25 -13.48 30.84
C PHE A 234 49.26 -12.79 32.19
N GLY A 235 50.47 -12.50 32.66
CA GLY A 235 50.75 -12.05 34.02
C GLY A 235 49.94 -10.85 34.49
N GLU A 236 49.80 -10.82 35.81
CA GLU A 236 49.36 -9.74 36.69
C GLU A 236 49.55 -8.34 36.08
N GLY A 237 48.47 -7.83 35.48
CA GLY A 237 48.35 -6.44 35.06
C GLY A 237 48.18 -5.53 36.27
N PRO A 238 48.81 -4.34 36.29
CA PRO A 238 48.90 -3.50 37.48
C PRO A 238 47.54 -3.01 37.96
N ASP A 239 47.36 -3.10 39.28
CA ASP A 239 46.23 -2.62 40.08
C ASP A 239 45.96 -1.12 39.82
N PRO A 240 44.75 -0.73 39.35
CA PRO A 240 44.39 0.67 39.20
C PRO A 240 44.16 1.31 40.58
N LEU A 241 45.23 1.89 41.12
CA LEU A 241 45.28 2.98 42.10
C LEU A 241 43.99 3.18 42.91
N SER A 242 43.90 2.41 44.00
CA SER A 242 43.13 2.79 45.19
C SER A 242 43.69 4.10 45.77
N ALA A 243 43.13 5.22 45.33
CA ALA A 243 43.38 6.53 45.91
C ALA A 243 42.13 6.97 46.72
N SER A 244 42.11 6.59 47.98
CA SER A 244 41.49 7.39 49.04
C SER A 244 42.55 7.72 50.08
N PRO A 245 42.77 9.01 50.34
CA PRO A 245 42.98 9.42 51.72
C PRO A 245 42.09 10.61 52.09
N ALA A 246 41.60 10.52 53.32
CA ALA A 246 40.72 11.45 54.02
C ALA A 246 41.47 12.64 54.65
N ALA A 247 40.65 13.52 55.27
CA ALA A 247 40.94 14.57 56.26
C ALA A 247 41.23 15.97 55.66
N ASP A 248 40.73 17.10 56.18
CA ASP A 248 40.08 17.43 57.45
C ASP A 248 39.47 18.85 57.38
N ALA A 249 38.50 19.11 58.26
CA ALA A 249 38.20 20.38 58.94
C ALA A 249 37.49 21.57 58.25
N GLU A 250 36.24 21.77 58.72
CA GLU A 250 35.72 23.00 59.38
C GLU A 250 35.70 24.34 58.60
N ALA A 251 34.48 24.81 58.28
CA ALA A 251 34.02 26.15 58.68
C ALA A 251 32.51 26.32 58.42
N ALA A 252 31.78 26.52 59.51
CA ALA A 252 30.38 26.91 59.57
C ALA A 252 30.10 28.27 58.92
N THR A 253 28.89 28.46 58.37
CA THR A 253 28.04 29.63 58.67
C THR A 253 26.58 29.29 58.33
N GLU A 254 25.75 29.21 59.37
CA GLU A 254 24.29 29.29 59.32
C GLU A 254 23.85 30.70 58.90
N MET A 255 22.84 30.83 58.02
CA MET A 255 21.87 31.92 58.12
C MET A 255 20.54 31.58 57.41
N GLU A 256 19.56 31.27 58.26
CA GLU A 256 18.15 31.72 58.24
C GLU A 256 17.22 31.34 57.06
N SER A 257 16.22 30.51 57.40
CA SER A 257 14.91 30.37 56.75
C SER A 257 13.98 31.55 57.15
N PRO A 258 12.91 31.85 56.39
CA PRO A 258 11.61 31.24 56.73
C PRO A 258 10.71 30.85 55.53
N PHE A 259 9.98 29.74 55.72
CA PHE A 259 8.53 29.48 55.45
C PHE A 259 7.79 30.39 54.43
N GLU A 260 6.95 29.89 53.50
CA GLU A 260 5.66 29.15 53.66
C GLU A 260 5.49 28.16 52.47
N THR A 261 5.05 26.89 52.51
CA THR A 261 3.92 26.13 53.12
C THR A 261 2.53 26.39 52.50
N ASP A 262 2.24 25.59 51.46
CA ASP A 262 0.95 24.92 51.09
C ASP A 262 -0.27 25.77 50.65
N PRO A 263 -1.36 25.17 50.10
CA PRO A 263 -1.54 23.88 49.39
C PRO A 263 -2.47 23.97 48.13
N ASP A 264 -2.42 22.98 47.24
CA ASP A 264 -3.60 22.52 46.47
C ASP A 264 -4.53 21.77 47.45
N PRO A 265 -5.89 21.86 47.41
CA PRO A 265 -6.62 20.94 46.51
C PRO A 265 -8.09 21.30 46.11
N ASP A 266 -8.47 20.87 44.90
CA ASP A 266 -9.68 20.08 44.56
C ASP A 266 -11.10 20.77 44.55
N PRO A 267 -12.22 20.07 44.24
CA PRO A 267 -13.09 20.32 43.09
C PRO A 267 -14.56 20.61 43.52
N ALA A 268 -15.51 20.65 42.56
CA ALA A 268 -16.84 20.02 42.61
C ALA A 268 -17.94 20.78 41.83
N ALA A 269 -18.80 19.97 41.21
CA ALA A 269 -20.02 20.28 40.49
C ALA A 269 -21.18 20.78 41.38
N VAL A 270 -22.20 21.45 40.80
CA VAL A 270 -23.57 20.92 40.51
C VAL A 270 -24.61 22.03 40.17
N SER A 271 -25.35 21.80 39.07
CA SER A 271 -26.78 21.98 38.74
C SER A 271 -27.67 23.20 39.11
N GLU A 272 -28.29 23.79 38.06
CA GLU A 272 -29.74 24.17 37.79
C GLU A 272 -30.62 24.90 38.87
N PRO A 273 -31.84 25.50 38.61
CA PRO A 273 -32.81 25.34 37.48
C PRO A 273 -33.70 26.58 37.03
N THR A 274 -34.54 26.38 35.96
CA THR A 274 -35.94 26.90 35.65
C THR A 274 -36.28 28.41 35.56
N ALA A 275 -37.26 28.96 34.80
CA ALA A 275 -38.21 28.59 33.72
C ALA A 275 -39.05 29.85 33.27
N GLU A 276 -39.87 29.70 32.20
CA GLU A 276 -41.10 30.47 31.78
C GLU A 276 -40.92 31.87 31.09
N THR A 277 -41.69 32.41 30.12
CA THR A 277 -43.05 32.16 29.55
C THR A 277 -43.28 32.96 28.22
N GLU A 278 -44.06 32.38 27.29
CA GLU A 278 -45.13 32.91 26.39
C GLU A 278 -45.07 34.12 25.40
N ALA A 279 -45.58 33.84 24.18
CA ALA A 279 -46.68 34.49 23.42
C ALA A 279 -46.46 35.53 22.28
N ASP A 280 -47.29 35.32 21.24
CA ASP A 280 -47.86 36.23 20.22
C ASP A 280 -46.93 36.78 19.10
N GLY A 281 -47.27 36.86 17.81
CA GLY A 281 -48.50 36.70 17.04
C GLY A 281 -48.35 37.46 15.70
N SER A 282 -49.26 37.22 14.74
CA SER A 282 -49.52 37.99 13.50
C SER A 282 -48.61 37.72 12.26
N THR A 283 -49.07 36.93 11.28
CA THR A 283 -49.90 37.28 10.09
C THR A 283 -49.18 38.07 9.00
N GLU A 284 -49.11 37.53 7.78
CA GLU A 284 -49.69 38.14 6.57
C GLU A 284 -49.92 37.10 5.47
N ALA A 285 -51.06 37.28 4.80
CA ALA A 285 -51.60 36.43 3.76
C ALA A 285 -51.12 36.89 2.37
N GLY A 286 -51.07 35.96 1.43
CA GLY A 286 -50.89 36.23 0.00
C GLY A 286 -51.55 35.16 -0.85
N VAL A 287 -52.85 35.28 -1.03
CA VAL A 287 -53.68 34.46 -1.93
C VAL A 287 -53.44 34.85 -3.39
N SER A 288 -53.40 33.86 -4.28
CA SER A 288 -53.95 33.95 -5.65
C SER A 288 -54.24 32.56 -6.22
N THR A 289 -55.54 32.21 -6.20
CA THR A 289 -56.38 31.74 -7.34
C THR A 289 -55.61 31.20 -8.57
N GLY A 290 -55.84 30.02 -9.13
CA GLY A 290 -57.02 29.16 -9.20
C GLY A 290 -57.31 28.87 -10.68
N THR A 291 -57.41 27.59 -11.10
CA THR A 291 -58.42 27.10 -12.07
C THR A 291 -58.31 25.58 -12.28
N ASP A 292 -59.49 25.00 -12.28
CA ASP A 292 -59.89 23.61 -12.47
C ASP A 292 -59.42 22.96 -13.78
N PHE A 293 -59.14 21.65 -13.72
CA PHE A 293 -59.57 20.70 -14.75
C PHE A 293 -59.88 19.33 -14.11
N ASP A 294 -61.16 19.01 -14.08
CA ASP A 294 -61.73 17.70 -13.76
C ASP A 294 -62.05 16.96 -15.07
N ARG A 295 -61.82 15.64 -15.09
CA ARG A 295 -62.71 14.59 -15.67
C ARG A 295 -61.93 13.45 -16.34
N GLY A 296 -62.15 12.23 -15.85
CA GLY A 296 -61.89 11.01 -16.62
C GLY A 296 -61.82 9.71 -15.82
N GLY A 297 -62.92 9.29 -15.19
CA GLY A 297 -63.03 7.97 -14.56
C GLY A 297 -63.32 6.84 -15.55
N THR A 298 -62.95 5.61 -15.17
CA THR A 298 -63.66 4.31 -15.21
C THR A 298 -62.65 3.29 -14.67
N GLY A 299 -62.91 2.40 -13.71
CA GLY A 299 -64.14 1.75 -13.31
C GLY A 299 -64.18 0.34 -13.90
N SER A 300 -63.58 -0.65 -13.22
CA SER A 300 -64.17 -1.99 -13.14
C SER A 300 -63.55 -2.81 -12.02
N ALA A 301 -64.43 -3.27 -11.13
CA ALA A 301 -64.18 -4.19 -10.04
C ALA A 301 -64.24 -5.64 -10.54
N GLY A 302 -63.47 -6.50 -9.89
CA GLY A 302 -63.58 -7.96 -10.00
C GLY A 302 -62.97 -8.59 -8.76
N ARG A 303 -63.81 -8.79 -7.74
CA ARG A 303 -63.52 -9.47 -6.47
C ARG A 303 -63.95 -10.94 -6.62
N HIS A 304 -63.19 -11.88 -6.05
CA HIS A 304 -63.59 -13.15 -5.41
C HIS A 304 -62.26 -13.80 -4.89
N ASP A 305 -61.95 -13.83 -3.59
CA ASP A 305 -62.36 -14.83 -2.56
C ASP A 305 -61.66 -16.19 -2.78
N GLU A 306 -60.98 -16.89 -1.86
CA GLU A 306 -60.61 -16.75 -0.44
C GLU A 306 -59.60 -17.89 -0.08
N ALA A 307 -59.05 -17.82 1.13
CA ALA A 307 -58.42 -18.88 1.95
C ALA A 307 -56.97 -19.33 1.61
N ASP A 308 -56.09 -19.66 2.56
CA ASP A 308 -56.00 -19.60 4.03
C ASP A 308 -54.58 -20.12 4.37
N GLY A 309 -53.98 -19.69 5.48
CA GLY A 309 -52.66 -20.21 5.90
C GLY A 309 -51.83 -19.28 6.76
N THR A 310 -52.35 -18.91 7.93
CA THR A 310 -51.63 -18.26 9.04
C THR A 310 -50.52 -19.16 9.60
N ILE A 311 -49.28 -18.66 9.67
CA ILE A 311 -48.38 -18.90 10.82
C ILE A 311 -47.62 -17.58 11.07
N GLU A 312 -47.92 -16.95 12.20
CA GLU A 312 -47.14 -15.84 12.74
C GLU A 312 -46.11 -16.31 13.76
N SER A 313 -45.06 -15.48 13.87
CA SER A 313 -44.26 -15.16 15.06
C SER A 313 -42.92 -15.90 15.21
N ALA A 314 -41.80 -15.28 15.53
CA ALA A 314 -41.27 -13.90 15.56
C ALA A 314 -39.82 -14.01 16.10
N GLY A 315 -38.97 -13.04 15.76
CA GLY A 315 -37.67 -12.75 16.42
C GLY A 315 -36.45 -12.99 15.52
N ALA A 316 -36.03 -12.09 14.63
CA ALA A 316 -35.48 -10.72 14.81
C ALA A 316 -34.08 -10.69 15.48
N THR A 317 -33.05 -10.54 14.64
CA THR A 317 -31.93 -9.60 14.88
C THR A 317 -31.44 -9.05 13.54
N ASP A 318 -31.35 -7.74 13.54
CA ASP A 318 -31.05 -6.77 12.49
C ASP A 318 -29.54 -6.60 12.32
N VAL A 319 -29.02 -6.66 11.09
CA VAL A 319 -27.76 -5.98 10.71
C VAL A 319 -27.89 -5.47 9.27
N THR A 320 -27.52 -4.21 9.14
CA THR A 320 -27.82 -3.24 8.11
C THR A 320 -27.01 -3.36 6.82
N ASP A 321 -27.72 -3.03 5.74
CA ASP A 321 -27.26 -2.51 4.46
C ASP A 321 -26.29 -1.32 4.62
N ALA A 322 -25.19 -1.32 3.86
CA ALA A 322 -24.40 -0.13 3.58
C ALA A 322 -23.69 -0.28 2.22
N GLY A 323 -24.13 0.54 1.26
CA GLY A 323 -23.54 0.65 -0.06
C GLY A 323 -22.40 1.67 -0.17
N SER A 324 -21.71 1.56 -1.30
CA SER A 324 -21.23 2.65 -2.18
C SER A 324 -20.19 3.66 -1.66
N ALA A 325 -18.98 3.58 -2.23
CA ALA A 325 -18.07 4.71 -2.51
C ALA A 325 -17.38 4.37 -3.85
N VAL A 326 -17.58 5.06 -4.98
CA VAL A 326 -17.22 6.43 -5.38
C VAL A 326 -15.73 6.74 -5.19
N GLY A 327 -14.94 6.41 -6.21
CA GLY A 327 -13.64 7.03 -6.48
C GLY A 327 -13.66 7.55 -7.93
N ASN A 328 -13.87 8.86 -8.09
CA ASN A 328 -13.54 9.56 -9.33
C ASN A 328 -12.08 9.99 -9.21
N ASP A 329 -11.20 9.47 -10.06
CA ASP A 329 -9.82 9.94 -10.19
C ASP A 329 -9.71 10.95 -11.36
N PRO A 330 -9.21 12.19 -11.14
CA PRO A 330 -9.18 13.24 -12.14
C PRO A 330 -7.81 13.33 -12.83
N LEU A 331 -7.43 12.35 -13.66
CA LEU A 331 -6.28 12.48 -14.60
C LEU A 331 -6.50 11.67 -15.89
N ALA A 332 -7.65 11.85 -16.54
CA ALA A 332 -7.94 11.27 -17.86
C ALA A 332 -7.97 12.35 -18.94
N ASP A 333 -6.81 12.95 -19.24
CA ASP A 333 -6.62 13.73 -20.47
C ASP A 333 -5.13 13.89 -20.76
N GLU A 334 -4.52 12.87 -21.37
CA GLU A 334 -3.56 13.03 -22.47
C GLU A 334 -3.31 11.67 -23.12
N PHE A 335 -3.09 11.65 -24.44
CA PHE A 335 -2.86 10.47 -25.30
C PHE A 335 -4.10 9.80 -25.91
N GLY A 336 -4.85 10.57 -26.68
CA GLY A 336 -5.58 10.08 -27.85
C GLY A 336 -4.75 10.27 -29.11
N GLY A 337 -4.30 9.19 -29.73
CA GLY A 337 -3.86 9.19 -31.12
C GLY A 337 -4.93 8.57 -32.01
N ASP A 338 -5.20 9.16 -33.17
CA ASP A 338 -5.24 8.44 -34.46
C ASP A 338 -5.28 9.42 -35.65
N SER A 339 -4.81 8.90 -36.78
CA SER A 339 -4.35 9.57 -37.99
C SER A 339 -5.44 9.86 -39.03
N ALA A 340 -5.06 10.74 -39.97
CA ALA A 340 -5.27 10.67 -41.43
C ALA A 340 -6.19 11.71 -42.13
N ASP A 341 -5.53 12.37 -43.10
CA ASP A 341 -5.99 12.92 -44.39
C ASP A 341 -6.82 14.21 -44.48
N ALA A 342 -6.18 15.32 -44.86
CA ALA A 342 -6.02 15.74 -46.27
C ALA A 342 -5.91 17.27 -46.47
N ASN A 343 -4.82 17.67 -47.14
CA ASN A 343 -4.71 18.72 -48.16
C ASN A 343 -4.68 20.23 -47.79
N GLY A 344 -3.52 20.85 -48.03
CA GLY A 344 -3.44 22.03 -48.89
C GLY A 344 -3.06 23.39 -48.29
N THR A 345 -1.91 23.90 -48.75
CA THR A 345 -1.66 25.32 -49.12
C THR A 345 -1.09 26.25 -48.02
N GLY A 346 0.21 26.55 -48.10
CA GLY A 346 0.78 27.83 -47.64
C GLY A 346 0.41 28.98 -48.59
N PRO A 347 0.60 30.27 -48.25
CA PRO A 347 1.94 30.80 -47.94
C PRO A 347 2.00 31.99 -46.94
N ASP A 348 3.24 32.37 -46.63
CA ASP A 348 3.79 33.71 -46.32
C ASP A 348 3.23 34.60 -45.18
N GLY A 349 4.16 35.15 -44.39
CA GLY A 349 3.98 36.49 -43.82
C GLY A 349 4.60 36.79 -42.45
N THR A 350 5.90 37.11 -42.44
CA THR A 350 6.50 38.24 -41.69
C THR A 350 6.29 38.43 -40.18
N GLY A 351 7.39 38.29 -39.43
CA GLY A 351 7.96 39.36 -38.59
C GLY A 351 7.42 39.53 -37.16
N ASN A 352 8.29 39.39 -36.15
CA ASN A 352 8.90 40.56 -35.48
C ASN A 352 9.94 40.11 -34.45
N ALA A 353 10.98 40.94 -34.30
CA ALA A 353 12.08 40.79 -33.36
C ALA A 353 11.81 41.52 -32.03
N ALA A 354 12.72 41.29 -31.07
CA ALA A 354 12.99 42.04 -29.85
C ALA A 354 12.00 41.78 -28.67
N ALA A 355 12.39 41.78 -27.40
CA ALA A 355 13.63 42.18 -26.75
C ALA A 355 13.75 41.47 -25.39
N SER A 356 14.99 41.32 -24.95
CA SER A 356 15.42 41.00 -23.60
C SER A 356 14.93 42.04 -22.59
N SER A 357 14.51 41.57 -21.41
CA SER A 357 14.30 42.40 -20.23
C SER A 357 14.90 41.72 -19.00
N THR A 358 16.02 42.26 -18.55
CA THR A 358 16.60 42.16 -17.21
C THR A 358 15.59 42.63 -16.16
N PRO A 359 15.67 42.15 -14.91
CA PRO A 359 15.41 43.00 -13.76
C PRO A 359 16.63 43.14 -12.86
N ALA A 360 16.69 44.32 -12.26
CA ALA A 360 17.78 44.88 -11.50
C ALA A 360 17.77 44.42 -10.04
N ASP A 361 18.98 44.41 -9.49
CA ASP A 361 19.42 45.05 -8.24
C ASP A 361 18.32 45.59 -7.30
N SER A 362 18.33 45.09 -6.08
CA SER A 362 17.74 45.73 -4.90
C SER A 362 18.61 45.36 -3.71
N GLY A 363 19.37 46.36 -3.24
CA GLY A 363 20.26 46.25 -2.11
C GLY A 363 19.56 46.08 -0.76
N ASP A 364 20.28 45.37 0.09
CA ASP A 364 20.36 45.32 1.56
C ASP A 364 19.52 46.30 2.40
N PRO A 365 19.04 45.84 3.57
CA PRO A 365 19.63 46.39 4.79
C PRO A 365 19.97 45.34 5.87
N ALA A 366 21.21 45.44 6.35
CA ALA A 366 21.81 44.92 7.56
C ALA A 366 20.88 44.63 8.75
N GLY A 367 21.14 43.48 9.39
CA GLY A 367 20.89 43.22 10.81
C GLY A 367 22.14 42.53 11.40
N PRO A 368 22.68 43.00 12.54
CA PRO A 368 23.89 42.44 13.14
C PRO A 368 23.63 41.05 13.73
N ASP A 369 24.52 40.11 13.40
CA ASP A 369 24.59 38.77 13.99
C ASP A 369 24.60 38.84 15.52
N GLY A 370 23.43 38.57 16.10
CA GLY A 370 23.26 38.34 17.53
C GLY A 370 23.36 36.85 17.82
N PHE A 371 24.54 36.25 17.65
CA PHE A 371 24.84 34.92 18.21
C PHE A 371 26.34 34.76 18.56
N GLU A 372 26.90 35.80 19.20
CA GLU A 372 28.20 35.70 19.85
C GLU A 372 28.04 34.92 21.18
N GLY A 373 28.05 33.58 21.11
CA GLY A 373 28.07 32.77 22.33
C GLY A 373 27.51 31.34 22.27
N SER A 374 27.32 30.72 21.10
CA SER A 374 26.94 29.31 21.01
C SER A 374 28.04 28.46 20.35
N PRO A 375 28.42 27.29 20.91
CA PRO A 375 29.44 26.40 20.35
C PRO A 375 28.89 25.50 19.22
N PHE A 376 27.80 25.91 18.56
CA PHE A 376 27.24 25.16 17.45
C PHE A 376 27.91 25.62 16.16
N GLU A 377 28.94 24.88 15.77
CA GLU A 377 29.57 24.96 14.46
C GLU A 377 28.57 24.45 13.42
N SER A 378 27.79 25.37 12.84
CA SER A 378 27.04 25.08 11.62
C SER A 378 28.09 24.76 10.55
N ALA A 379 28.15 23.50 10.10
CA ALA A 379 28.96 23.09 8.96
C ALA A 379 28.44 23.85 7.73
N GLY A 380 29.01 25.04 7.49
CA GLY A 380 28.73 25.85 6.32
C GLY A 380 29.31 25.13 5.12
N VAL A 381 28.46 24.41 4.40
CA VAL A 381 28.80 24.00 3.03
C VAL A 381 28.81 25.30 2.22
N GLU A 382 30.00 25.76 1.88
CA GLU A 382 30.18 26.96 1.09
C GLU A 382 29.51 26.75 -0.28
N ASP A 383 28.72 27.72 -0.75
CA ASP A 383 27.98 27.60 -2.04
C ASP A 383 28.92 27.29 -3.23
N ASP A 384 30.20 27.63 -3.10
CA ASP A 384 31.27 27.33 -4.06
C ASP A 384 31.62 25.84 -4.13
N ASP A 385 31.53 25.09 -3.03
CA ASP A 385 31.76 23.63 -2.98
C ASP A 385 30.63 22.88 -3.70
N LEU A 386 29.39 23.30 -3.46
CA LEU A 386 28.21 22.78 -4.17
C LEU A 386 28.27 23.08 -5.67
N ALA A 387 28.71 24.27 -6.07
CA ALA A 387 28.88 24.61 -7.48
C ALA A 387 29.94 23.75 -8.17
N ALA A 388 31.05 23.46 -7.48
CA ALA A 388 32.10 22.58 -7.97
C ALA A 388 31.60 21.12 -8.13
N GLU A 389 30.83 20.63 -7.17
CA GLU A 389 30.23 19.29 -7.20
C GLU A 389 29.23 19.14 -8.34
N VAL A 390 28.33 20.11 -8.53
CA VAL A 390 27.36 20.11 -9.65
C VAL A 390 28.08 20.14 -11.00
N ALA A 391 29.19 20.88 -11.13
CA ALA A 391 29.99 20.88 -12.35
C ALA A 391 30.66 19.51 -12.61
N ALA A 392 31.10 18.81 -11.57
CA ALA A 392 31.66 17.46 -11.68
C ALA A 392 30.61 16.42 -12.06
N LEU A 393 29.41 16.49 -11.46
CA LEU A 393 28.26 15.65 -11.81
C LEU A 393 27.84 15.87 -13.26
N ARG A 394 27.73 17.12 -13.72
CA ARG A 394 27.40 17.41 -15.14
C ARG A 394 28.38 16.80 -16.12
N ARG A 395 29.70 16.89 -15.86
CA ARG A 395 30.70 16.24 -16.72
C ARG A 395 30.57 14.72 -16.72
N THR A 396 30.21 14.13 -15.59
CA THR A 396 30.01 12.68 -15.48
C THR A 396 28.79 12.24 -16.30
N VAL A 397 27.69 12.98 -16.21
CA VAL A 397 26.48 12.72 -17.00
C VAL A 397 26.77 12.86 -18.49
N GLU A 398 27.46 13.91 -18.92
CA GLU A 398 27.87 14.08 -20.33
C GLU A 398 28.73 12.91 -20.83
N ALA A 399 29.66 12.42 -20.01
CA ALA A 399 30.49 11.26 -20.35
C ALA A 399 29.68 9.96 -20.45
N GLN A 400 28.66 9.79 -19.60
CA GLN A 400 27.75 8.66 -19.64
C GLN A 400 26.86 8.70 -20.87
N SER A 401 26.27 9.85 -21.20
CA SER A 401 25.46 10.03 -22.41
C SER A 401 26.28 9.71 -23.68
N ALA A 402 27.52 10.20 -23.76
CA ALA A 402 28.41 9.88 -24.89
C ALA A 402 28.83 8.39 -24.94
N LYS A 403 28.74 7.65 -23.83
CA LYS A 403 28.95 6.19 -23.82
C LYS A 403 27.71 5.47 -24.33
N ILE A 404 26.53 5.91 -23.92
CA ILE A 404 25.24 5.35 -24.37
C ILE A 404 25.09 5.54 -25.88
N GLU A 405 25.37 6.73 -26.42
CA GLU A 405 25.32 6.99 -27.86
C GLU A 405 26.21 6.01 -28.66
N ARG A 406 27.44 5.78 -28.19
CA ARG A 406 28.35 4.80 -28.82
C ARG A 406 27.84 3.36 -28.73
N GLN A 407 27.16 3.01 -27.65
CA GLN A 407 26.55 1.69 -27.50
C GLN A 407 25.35 1.53 -28.45
N SER A 408 24.52 2.56 -28.58
CA SER A 408 23.40 2.59 -29.53
C SER A 408 23.89 2.43 -30.97
N GLU A 409 24.91 3.19 -31.39
CA GLU A 409 25.51 3.04 -32.73
C GLU A 409 26.07 1.62 -32.97
N LEU A 410 26.68 1.02 -31.95
CA LEU A 410 27.21 -0.34 -32.04
C LEU A 410 26.09 -1.38 -32.17
N ILE A 411 25.00 -1.20 -31.43
CA ILE A 411 23.81 -2.06 -31.51
C ILE A 411 23.17 -1.93 -32.90
N GLU A 412 22.98 -0.72 -33.43
CA GLU A 412 22.43 -0.51 -34.76
C GLU A 412 23.29 -1.18 -35.84
N ARG A 413 24.62 -1.09 -35.72
CA ARG A 413 25.55 -1.77 -36.63
C ARG A 413 25.43 -3.30 -36.54
N LEU A 414 25.31 -3.86 -35.33
CA LEU A 414 25.12 -5.31 -35.14
C LEU A 414 23.78 -5.78 -35.71
N ILE A 415 22.72 -4.99 -35.54
CA ILE A 415 21.39 -5.27 -36.12
C ILE A 415 21.47 -5.26 -37.64
N GLU A 416 22.16 -4.29 -38.25
CA GLU A 416 22.32 -4.23 -39.71
C GLU A 416 23.17 -5.38 -40.25
N GLU A 417 24.24 -5.78 -39.56
CA GLU A 417 25.04 -6.96 -39.93
C GLU A 417 24.23 -8.26 -39.82
N LEU A 418 23.40 -8.41 -38.78
CA LEU A 418 22.48 -9.55 -38.64
C LEU A 418 21.41 -9.56 -39.73
N ARG A 419 20.95 -8.39 -40.16
CA ARG A 419 19.94 -8.24 -41.22
C ARG A 419 20.49 -8.56 -42.62
N GLN A 420 21.75 -8.24 -42.89
CA GLN A 420 22.43 -8.56 -44.16
C GLN A 420 22.97 -10.00 -44.21
N GLY A 421 23.08 -10.68 -43.06
CA GLY A 421 23.52 -12.07 -42.94
C GLY A 421 22.42 -13.14 -43.13
N ARG A 422 21.17 -12.74 -43.37
CA ARG A 422 20.05 -13.57 -43.81
C ARG A 422 19.73 -13.27 -45.28
#